data_AF-A0A2D5W9Y8-F1
#
_entry.id   AF-A0A2D5W9Y8-F1
#
_cell.length_a   1.000
_cell.length_b   1.000
_cell.length_c   1.000
_cell.angle_alpha   90.00
_cell.angle_beta   90.00
_cell.angle_gamma   90.00
#
_symmetry.space_group_name_H-M   'P 1'
#
loop_
_entity.id
_entity.type
_entity.pdbx_description
1 polymer ?
#
loop_
_entity_poly.entity_id
_entity_poly.type
_entity_poly.pdbx_seq_one_letter_code
_entity_poly.pdbx_strand_id
1 'polypeptide(L)'
;MWCARSWARGADMGATTQLPAELVRWREEIESRARDAGLDFFDVVFEMLDARDVNALAALGGFPVRYPSWRFGMEYERMQKGYAWGLSKIYELVINNDPTYAYLVRANSTMEQKLVMAHVFGHADFFKHNVWFSPTDRAMVDTMGRHATRMRELIDVHGQDRVDCLLDAALSLDNLVDPFQPLREHQSGVRRTLVGPSLAERAAQSFAAQTQPGEDRQSRAAGLPAASLPSCDVLGFLAERGHLEDWEREVLRMVRAEALYFVPQRQTQVMNEGWASFWHSRILTGGILNASEVIDFADCHAGATASQPGRVNPYKLGIELYRHAERVGLDLFRLRATHNDVSFIDAVVDEEFAERHGMFVYETNPRTGRQEIADRDWRRVKDQLLGDMAWGGVPQIDVIEEDGDGALQLRHRHLGRDLQLEQAGSTLAHISTLWGGPAHLLTEEGGEGRRIIADEEGVRVLETAEAPPSALRPDADDDDGAKRQQRA
;
A
#
# COMPACT_ATOMS: atom_id res chain seq x y z
N MET A 1 -19.80 7.65 -19.51
CA MET A 1 -19.49 7.29 -20.93
C MET A 1 -18.86 8.39 -21.79
N TRP A 2 -18.73 9.66 -21.37
CA TRP A 2 -18.09 10.73 -22.17
C TRP A 2 -16.59 10.97 -21.87
N CYS A 3 -16.06 10.45 -20.75
CA CYS A 3 -14.68 10.72 -20.32
C CYS A 3 -13.66 9.66 -20.81
N ALA A 4 -14.06 8.40 -20.98
CA ALA A 4 -13.13 7.31 -21.34
C ALA A 4 -12.76 7.27 -22.85
N ARG A 5 -13.65 7.74 -23.74
CA ARG A 5 -13.41 7.67 -25.20
C ARG A 5 -12.47 8.76 -25.74
N SER A 6 -12.25 9.85 -25.00
CA SER A 6 -11.33 10.91 -25.45
C SER A 6 -9.86 10.57 -25.18
N TRP A 7 -9.58 9.71 -24.20
CA TRP A 7 -8.22 9.30 -23.83
C TRP A 7 -7.62 8.20 -24.71
N ALA A 8 -8.46 7.38 -25.36
CA ALA A 8 -8.00 6.28 -26.23
C ALA A 8 -7.45 6.74 -27.60
N ARG A 9 -7.60 8.03 -27.95
CA ARG A 9 -6.84 8.62 -29.05
C ARG A 9 -5.50 9.04 -28.48
N GLY A 10 -4.49 8.19 -28.71
CA GLY A 10 -3.12 8.36 -28.28
C GLY A 10 -2.75 9.84 -28.24
N ALA A 11 -2.64 10.34 -27.01
CA ALA A 11 -1.78 11.49 -26.77
C ALA A 11 -0.41 11.03 -27.28
N ASP A 12 -0.02 11.60 -28.40
CA ASP A 12 1.36 11.67 -28.82
C ASP A 12 2.12 12.31 -27.65
N MET A 13 2.53 11.49 -26.68
CA MET A 13 3.53 11.83 -25.68
C MET A 13 4.87 11.86 -26.42
N GLY A 14 4.97 12.75 -27.39
CA GLY A 14 6.20 13.12 -28.07
C GLY A 14 7.13 13.71 -27.03
N ALA A 15 7.88 12.83 -26.37
CA ALA A 15 8.88 13.13 -25.37
C ALA A 15 9.93 14.08 -25.96
N THR A 16 9.69 15.37 -25.77
CA THR A 16 10.74 16.40 -25.74
C THR A 16 10.89 16.87 -24.30
N THR A 17 11.15 15.92 -23.40
CA THR A 17 11.38 16.15 -21.97
C THR A 17 12.86 16.07 -21.65
N GLN A 18 13.68 16.88 -22.34
CA GLN A 18 15.03 17.15 -21.87
C GLN A 18 14.94 18.14 -20.71
N LEU A 19 15.51 17.74 -19.56
CA LEU A 19 15.69 18.65 -18.43
C LEU A 19 16.47 19.90 -18.91
N PRO A 20 16.07 21.11 -18.49
CA PRO A 20 16.88 22.31 -18.68
C PRO A 20 18.31 22.08 -18.21
N ALA A 21 19.29 22.64 -18.93
CA ALA A 21 20.72 22.43 -18.62
C ALA A 21 21.09 22.80 -17.16
N GLU A 22 20.43 23.80 -16.60
CA GLU A 22 20.59 24.17 -15.19
C GLU A 22 20.15 23.05 -14.23
N LEU A 23 19.01 22.41 -14.50
CA LEU A 23 18.49 21.31 -13.70
C LEU A 23 19.32 20.04 -13.86
N VAL A 24 19.91 19.81 -15.04
CA VAL A 24 20.88 18.72 -15.23
C VAL A 24 22.10 18.91 -14.33
N ARG A 25 22.63 20.13 -14.27
CA ARG A 25 23.74 20.46 -13.37
C ARG A 25 23.36 20.24 -11.90
N TRP A 26 22.19 20.72 -11.47
CA TRP A 26 21.76 20.53 -10.09
C TRP A 26 21.53 19.05 -9.74
N ARG A 27 20.95 18.27 -10.67
CA ARG A 27 20.82 16.82 -10.52
C ARG A 27 22.18 16.18 -10.25
N GLU A 28 23.18 16.47 -11.08
CA GLU A 28 24.54 15.89 -10.94
C GLU A 28 25.21 16.31 -9.63
N GLU A 29 25.07 17.58 -9.24
CA GLU A 29 25.64 18.10 -8.00
C GLU A 29 24.99 17.48 -6.77
N ILE A 30 23.66 17.38 -6.74
CA ILE A 30 22.90 16.75 -5.65
C ILE A 30 23.19 15.24 -5.59
N GLU A 31 23.26 14.57 -6.74
CA GLU A 31 23.61 13.15 -6.83
C GLU A 31 24.99 12.89 -6.23
N SER A 32 25.98 13.71 -6.59
CA SER A 32 27.34 13.61 -6.02
C SER A 32 27.30 13.74 -4.49
N ARG A 33 26.58 14.73 -3.96
CA ARG A 33 26.44 14.92 -2.50
C ARG A 33 25.73 13.76 -1.83
N ALA A 34 24.71 13.20 -2.47
CA ALA A 34 23.99 12.03 -1.97
C ALA A 34 24.91 10.81 -1.86
N ARG A 35 25.73 10.55 -2.89
CA ARG A 35 26.73 9.48 -2.89
C ARG A 35 27.85 9.72 -1.86
N ASP A 36 28.33 10.95 -1.74
CA ASP A 36 29.32 11.34 -0.72
C ASP A 36 28.79 11.13 0.71
N ALA A 37 27.49 11.28 0.91
CA ALA A 37 26.81 11.02 2.18
C ALA A 37 26.62 9.52 2.49
N GLY A 38 26.99 8.63 1.55
CA GLY A 38 26.86 7.17 1.69
C GLY A 38 25.53 6.60 1.21
N LEU A 39 24.73 7.38 0.47
CA LEU A 39 23.52 6.87 -0.17
C LEU A 39 23.86 6.08 -1.43
N ASP A 40 23.17 4.96 -1.63
CA ASP A 40 23.30 4.12 -2.80
C ASP A 40 21.92 3.80 -3.39
N PHE A 41 21.76 4.05 -4.68
CA PHE A 41 20.47 3.98 -5.37
C PHE A 41 20.65 3.47 -6.81
N PHE A 42 19.55 3.13 -7.49
CA PHE A 42 19.55 2.88 -8.93
C PHE A 42 19.66 4.18 -9.71
N ASP A 43 19.91 4.10 -11.01
CA ASP A 43 19.93 5.30 -11.85
C ASP A 43 18.57 6.00 -11.77
N VAL A 44 18.58 7.31 -11.47
CA VAL A 44 17.36 8.11 -11.33
C VAL A 44 17.13 8.95 -12.59
N VAL A 45 16.02 8.67 -13.27
CA VAL A 45 15.58 9.40 -14.45
C VAL A 45 14.53 10.43 -14.04
N PHE A 46 14.89 11.71 -14.12
CA PHE A 46 13.98 12.81 -13.87
C PHE A 46 13.31 13.27 -15.17
N GLU A 47 11.98 13.29 -15.17
CA GLU A 47 11.18 13.82 -16.28
C GLU A 47 10.40 15.07 -15.85
N MET A 48 10.43 16.11 -16.69
CA MET A 48 9.74 17.37 -16.40
C MET A 48 8.34 17.37 -16.99
N LEU A 49 7.33 17.52 -16.15
CA LEU A 49 5.92 17.47 -16.54
C LEU A 49 5.17 18.73 -16.11
N ASP A 50 4.07 19.00 -16.80
CA ASP A 50 3.15 20.04 -16.38
C ASP A 50 2.26 19.53 -15.24
N ALA A 51 1.70 20.44 -14.44
CA ALA A 51 0.87 20.07 -13.28
C ALA A 51 -0.33 19.19 -13.66
N ARG A 52 -0.87 19.36 -14.88
CA ARG A 52 -1.95 18.51 -15.41
C ARG A 52 -1.50 17.06 -15.59
N ASP A 53 -0.32 16.87 -16.17
CA ASP A 53 0.20 15.54 -16.48
C ASP A 53 0.63 14.81 -15.21
N VAL A 54 1.19 15.54 -14.24
CA VAL A 54 1.50 15.01 -12.90
C VAL A 54 0.25 14.52 -12.20
N ASN A 55 -0.84 15.28 -12.23
CA ASN A 55 -2.12 14.85 -11.67
C ASN A 55 -2.68 13.62 -12.41
N ALA A 56 -2.49 13.53 -13.72
CA ALA A 56 -2.91 12.37 -14.50
C ALA A 56 -2.11 11.12 -14.13
N LEU A 57 -0.79 11.22 -14.02
CA LEU A 57 0.07 10.13 -13.57
C LEU A 57 -0.24 9.72 -12.13
N ALA A 58 -0.42 10.68 -11.22
CA ALA A 58 -0.76 10.41 -9.83
C ALA A 58 -2.09 9.66 -9.70
N ALA A 59 -3.09 10.01 -10.52
CA ALA A 59 -4.35 9.29 -10.58
C ALA A 59 -4.20 7.83 -11.06
N LEU A 60 -3.18 7.55 -11.87
CA LEU A 60 -2.81 6.19 -12.31
C LEU A 60 -1.90 5.47 -11.30
N GLY A 61 -1.55 6.10 -10.18
CA GLY A 61 -0.62 5.55 -9.18
C GLY A 61 0.86 5.72 -9.56
N GLY A 62 1.15 6.71 -10.40
CA GLY A 62 2.50 7.06 -10.85
C GLY A 62 2.87 6.55 -12.23
N PHE A 63 2.12 5.59 -12.78
CA PHE A 63 2.48 4.91 -14.01
C PHE A 63 1.92 5.61 -15.26
N PRO A 64 2.69 5.68 -16.37
CA PRO A 64 2.26 6.32 -17.61
C PRO A 64 1.14 5.55 -18.32
N VAL A 65 1.10 4.23 -18.13
CA VAL A 65 0.10 3.35 -18.73
C VAL A 65 -0.44 2.42 -17.66
N ARG A 66 -1.77 2.36 -17.58
CA ARG A 66 -2.51 1.40 -16.75
C ARG A 66 -3.75 0.93 -17.51
N TYR A 67 -4.41 -0.12 -17.01
CA TYR A 67 -5.69 -0.56 -17.58
C TYR A 67 -6.74 0.57 -17.47
N PRO A 68 -7.70 0.63 -18.42
CA PRO A 68 -8.76 1.62 -18.33
C PRO A 68 -9.68 1.31 -17.15
N SER A 69 -9.93 2.30 -16.30
CA SER A 69 -10.96 2.25 -15.26
C SER A 69 -11.48 3.66 -15.00
N TRP A 70 -12.78 3.78 -14.73
CA TRP A 70 -13.39 5.06 -14.38
C TRP A 70 -12.90 5.59 -13.02
N ARG A 71 -12.44 4.71 -12.11
CA ARG A 71 -11.85 5.08 -10.81
C ARG A 71 -10.70 6.07 -10.98
N PHE A 72 -9.82 5.81 -11.94
CA PHE A 72 -8.68 6.70 -12.24
C PHE A 72 -9.14 8.06 -12.78
N GLY A 73 -10.20 8.09 -13.61
CA GLY A 73 -10.79 9.33 -14.08
C GLY A 73 -11.41 10.16 -12.95
N MET A 74 -12.09 9.50 -12.00
CA MET A 74 -12.65 10.16 -10.82
C MET A 74 -11.54 10.73 -9.93
N GLU A 75 -10.46 9.97 -9.71
CA GLU A 75 -9.33 10.42 -8.91
C GLU A 75 -8.59 11.60 -9.57
N TYR A 76 -8.41 11.56 -10.89
CA TYR A 76 -7.87 12.68 -11.65
C TYR A 76 -8.70 13.97 -11.47
N GLU A 77 -10.02 13.88 -11.59
CA GLU A 77 -10.92 15.03 -11.38
C GLU A 77 -10.81 15.59 -9.97
N ARG A 78 -10.66 14.72 -8.96
CA ARG A 78 -10.46 15.11 -7.56
C ARG A 78 -9.14 15.86 -7.39
N MET A 79 -8.04 15.31 -7.89
CA MET A 79 -6.71 15.90 -7.81
C MET A 79 -6.62 17.23 -8.57
N GLN A 80 -7.18 17.28 -9.78
CA GLN A 80 -7.17 18.49 -10.61
C GLN A 80 -7.93 19.65 -9.93
N LYS A 81 -9.09 19.39 -9.33
CA LYS A 81 -9.85 20.39 -8.56
C LYS A 81 -9.09 20.83 -7.32
N GLY A 82 -8.49 19.89 -6.59
CA GLY A 82 -7.64 20.18 -5.44
C GLY A 82 -6.48 21.12 -5.80
N TYR A 83 -5.80 20.88 -6.92
CA TYR A 83 -4.75 21.76 -7.43
C TYR A 83 -5.29 23.13 -7.86
N ALA A 84 -6.39 23.17 -8.63
CA ALA A 84 -6.98 24.43 -9.12
C ALA A 84 -7.43 25.36 -7.98
N TRP A 85 -7.83 24.79 -6.84
CA TRP A 85 -8.22 25.53 -5.64
C TRP A 85 -7.06 25.75 -4.66
N GLY A 86 -5.84 25.29 -4.97
CA GLY A 86 -4.68 25.42 -4.10
C GLY A 86 -4.74 24.58 -2.83
N LEU A 87 -5.61 23.55 -2.79
CA LEU A 87 -5.79 22.66 -1.64
C LEU A 87 -4.75 21.53 -1.59
N SER A 88 -4.19 21.16 -2.73
CA SER A 88 -3.23 20.07 -2.84
C SER A 88 -2.20 20.35 -3.93
N LYS A 89 -0.92 20.26 -3.59
CA LYS A 89 0.21 20.34 -4.54
C LYS A 89 1.02 19.06 -4.42
N ILE A 90 1.15 18.33 -5.52
CA ILE A 90 2.04 17.18 -5.62
C ILE A 90 3.41 17.75 -5.98
N TYR A 91 4.35 17.66 -5.05
CA TYR A 91 5.72 18.13 -5.29
C TYR A 91 6.51 17.12 -6.12
N GLU A 92 6.26 15.83 -5.88
CA GLU A 92 7.00 14.75 -6.49
C GLU A 92 6.17 13.49 -6.64
N LEU A 93 6.63 12.62 -7.52
CA LEU A 93 6.09 11.30 -7.76
C LEU A 93 7.25 10.40 -8.19
N VAL A 94 7.52 9.35 -7.42
CA VAL A 94 8.65 8.43 -7.66
C VAL A 94 8.13 7.02 -7.85
N ILE A 95 8.65 6.33 -8.87
CA ILE A 95 8.37 4.92 -9.15
C ILE A 95 9.62 4.09 -8.78
N ASN A 96 9.43 3.11 -7.90
CA ASN A 96 10.44 2.09 -7.63
C ASN A 96 10.58 1.15 -8.84
N ASN A 97 11.56 1.43 -9.67
CA ASN A 97 11.91 0.69 -10.88
C ASN A 97 13.43 0.75 -11.08
N ASP A 98 13.99 -0.09 -11.94
CA ASP A 98 15.40 -0.06 -12.36
C ASP A 98 15.46 0.24 -13.87
N PRO A 99 15.67 1.50 -14.30
CA PRO A 99 15.99 2.69 -13.50
C PRO A 99 14.78 3.26 -12.74
N THR A 100 15.05 4.06 -11.70
CA THR A 100 14.03 4.73 -10.88
C THR A 100 13.52 5.95 -11.65
N TYR A 101 12.21 6.06 -11.82
CA TYR A 101 11.59 7.20 -12.51
C TYR A 101 11.04 8.21 -11.50
N ALA A 102 11.31 9.49 -11.74
CA ALA A 102 10.82 10.58 -10.92
C ALA A 102 10.30 11.73 -11.78
N TYR A 103 9.17 12.29 -11.37
CA TYR A 103 8.50 13.36 -12.12
C TYR A 103 8.63 14.69 -11.38
N LEU A 104 9.16 15.69 -12.09
CA LEU A 104 9.30 17.07 -11.64
C LEU A 104 8.16 17.92 -12.21
N VAL A 105 7.63 18.84 -11.41
CA VAL A 105 6.56 19.74 -11.87
C VAL A 105 7.17 21.04 -12.40
N ARG A 106 6.86 21.43 -13.64
CA ARG A 106 7.42 22.63 -14.29
C ARG A 106 7.14 23.94 -13.55
N ALA A 107 6.01 24.01 -12.84
CA ALA A 107 5.60 25.20 -12.09
C ALA A 107 6.42 25.44 -10.81
N ASN A 108 7.26 24.48 -10.40
CA ASN A 108 8.05 24.60 -9.18
C ASN A 108 9.23 25.56 -9.36
N SER A 109 9.55 26.31 -8.31
CA SER A 109 10.73 27.19 -8.27
C SER A 109 12.03 26.38 -8.30
N THR A 110 13.15 27.00 -8.67
CA THR A 110 14.46 26.31 -8.68
C THR A 110 14.80 25.69 -7.32
N MET A 111 14.47 26.36 -6.21
CA MET A 111 14.63 25.81 -4.86
C MET A 111 13.76 24.57 -4.66
N GLU A 112 12.48 24.62 -5.04
CA GLU A 112 11.57 23.48 -4.93
C GLU A 112 12.04 22.30 -5.80
N GLN A 113 12.60 22.56 -7.00
CA GLN A 113 13.19 21.51 -7.84
C GLN A 113 14.39 20.85 -7.16
N LYS A 114 15.30 21.63 -6.55
CA LYS A 114 16.44 21.09 -5.78
C LYS A 114 15.95 20.25 -4.60
N LEU A 115 14.90 20.72 -3.91
CA LEU A 115 14.31 20.00 -2.78
C LEU A 115 13.78 18.64 -3.21
N VAL A 116 12.97 18.61 -4.28
CA VAL A 116 12.41 17.38 -4.84
C VAL A 116 13.54 16.44 -5.28
N MET A 117 14.52 16.92 -6.05
CA MET A 117 15.64 16.07 -6.48
C MET A 117 16.36 15.41 -5.30
N ALA A 118 16.68 16.18 -4.25
CA ALA A 118 17.33 15.66 -3.06
C ALA A 118 16.45 14.68 -2.28
N HIS A 119 15.12 14.90 -2.27
CA HIS A 119 14.15 14.01 -1.62
C HIS A 119 14.02 12.68 -2.37
N VAL A 120 13.87 12.73 -3.69
CA VAL A 120 13.83 11.55 -4.58
C VAL A 120 15.06 10.66 -4.41
N PHE A 121 16.27 11.21 -4.29
CA PHE A 121 17.46 10.39 -4.04
C PHE A 121 17.39 9.66 -2.69
N GLY A 122 16.78 10.27 -1.68
CA GLY A 122 16.49 9.60 -0.41
C GLY A 122 15.52 8.43 -0.60
N HIS A 123 14.43 8.61 -1.34
CA HIS A 123 13.50 7.53 -1.66
C HIS A 123 14.15 6.40 -2.47
N ALA A 124 14.92 6.74 -3.50
CA ALA A 124 15.59 5.77 -4.36
C ALA A 124 16.55 4.88 -3.56
N ASP A 125 17.27 5.49 -2.59
CA ASP A 125 18.14 4.77 -1.68
C ASP A 125 17.36 3.88 -0.69
N PHE A 126 16.23 4.38 -0.17
CA PHE A 126 15.33 3.62 0.70
C PHE A 126 14.78 2.38 -0.01
N PHE A 127 14.24 2.55 -1.22
CA PHE A 127 13.66 1.47 -2.02
C PHE A 127 14.68 0.37 -2.35
N LYS A 128 15.93 0.73 -2.62
CA LYS A 128 16.99 -0.23 -2.95
C LYS A 128 17.38 -1.12 -1.75
N HIS A 129 17.31 -0.58 -0.53
CA HIS A 129 17.92 -1.20 0.64
C HIS A 129 16.95 -1.76 1.67
N ASN A 130 15.70 -1.30 1.69
CA ASN A 130 14.73 -1.78 2.66
C ASN A 130 14.23 -3.19 2.28
N VAL A 131 14.24 -4.10 3.27
CA VAL A 131 13.87 -5.51 3.08
C VAL A 131 12.47 -5.70 2.51
N TRP A 132 11.52 -4.80 2.80
CA TRP A 132 10.14 -4.86 2.30
C TRP A 132 10.02 -4.61 0.80
N PHE A 133 10.99 -3.91 0.21
CA PHE A 133 11.04 -3.66 -1.23
C PHE A 133 11.79 -4.76 -1.99
N SER A 134 12.52 -5.64 -1.31
CA SER A 134 13.22 -6.77 -1.94
C SER A 134 12.35 -7.68 -2.83
N PRO A 135 11.08 -8.01 -2.47
CA PRO A 135 10.20 -8.80 -3.33
C PRO A 135 9.55 -8.02 -4.50
N THR A 136 9.68 -6.70 -4.55
CA THR A 136 8.97 -5.88 -5.55
C THR A 136 9.53 -6.08 -6.97
N ASP A 137 8.65 -6.00 -7.96
CA ASP A 137 9.05 -6.04 -9.37
C ASP A 137 9.76 -4.75 -9.75
N ARG A 138 11.01 -4.85 -10.19
CA ARG A 138 11.84 -3.72 -10.62
C ARG A 138 11.57 -3.29 -12.07
N ALA A 139 10.71 -4.00 -12.78
CA ALA A 139 10.22 -3.66 -14.12
C ALA A 139 8.71 -3.40 -14.10
N MET A 140 8.20 -2.80 -13.02
CA MET A 140 6.77 -2.61 -12.82
C MET A 140 6.12 -1.75 -13.92
N VAL A 141 6.87 -0.81 -14.52
CA VAL A 141 6.37 -0.03 -15.67
C VAL A 141 5.98 -0.94 -16.83
N ASP A 142 6.80 -1.96 -17.14
CA ASP A 142 6.50 -2.93 -18.19
C ASP A 142 5.36 -3.87 -17.79
N THR A 143 5.31 -4.27 -16.51
CA THR A 143 4.22 -5.10 -15.97
C THR A 143 2.86 -4.41 -16.09
N MET A 144 2.78 -3.14 -15.69
CA MET A 144 1.59 -2.31 -15.84
C MET A 144 1.19 -2.16 -17.31
N GLY A 145 2.16 -1.96 -18.21
CA GLY A 145 1.93 -1.93 -19.65
C GLY A 145 1.35 -3.24 -20.20
N ARG A 146 1.88 -4.39 -19.74
CA ARG A 146 1.34 -5.72 -20.10
C ARG A 146 -0.08 -5.93 -19.58
N HIS A 147 -0.35 -5.59 -18.33
CA HIS A 147 -1.70 -5.66 -17.76
C HIS A 147 -2.69 -4.78 -18.54
N ALA A 148 -2.29 -3.56 -18.91
CA ALA A 148 -3.12 -2.66 -19.69
C ALA A 148 -3.47 -3.23 -21.08
N THR A 149 -2.50 -3.81 -21.78
CA THR A 149 -2.74 -4.48 -23.07
C THR A 149 -3.65 -5.69 -22.89
N ARG A 150 -3.36 -6.54 -21.90
CA ARG A 150 -4.16 -7.74 -21.63
C ARG A 150 -5.61 -7.39 -21.27
N MET A 151 -5.82 -6.35 -20.48
CA MET A 151 -7.16 -5.88 -20.13
C MET A 151 -7.95 -5.43 -21.38
N ARG A 152 -7.30 -4.74 -22.32
CA ARG A 152 -7.96 -4.34 -23.59
C ARG A 152 -8.37 -5.56 -24.42
N GLU A 153 -7.54 -6.59 -24.48
CA GLU A 153 -7.90 -7.84 -25.16
C GLU A 153 -9.11 -8.52 -24.50
N LEU A 154 -9.16 -8.54 -23.17
CA LEU A 154 -10.30 -9.09 -22.43
C LEU A 154 -11.58 -8.27 -22.68
N ILE A 155 -11.47 -6.94 -22.74
CA ILE A 155 -12.58 -6.04 -23.10
C ILE A 155 -13.11 -6.34 -24.51
N ASP A 156 -12.21 -6.54 -25.48
CA ASP A 156 -12.59 -6.83 -26.87
C ASP A 156 -13.31 -8.18 -27.00
N VAL A 157 -12.96 -9.18 -26.19
CA VAL A 157 -13.53 -10.53 -26.23
C VAL A 157 -14.82 -10.64 -25.40
N HIS A 158 -14.83 -10.13 -24.17
CA HIS A 158 -15.90 -10.34 -23.20
C HIS A 158 -16.87 -9.15 -23.06
N GLY A 159 -16.55 -8.01 -23.67
CA GLY A 159 -17.33 -6.79 -23.62
C GLY A 159 -16.96 -5.88 -22.45
N GLN A 160 -17.02 -4.57 -22.68
CA GLN A 160 -16.65 -3.53 -21.72
C GLN A 160 -17.38 -3.66 -20.38
N ASP A 161 -18.72 -3.72 -20.40
CA ASP A 161 -19.53 -3.65 -19.18
C ASP A 161 -19.24 -4.83 -18.23
N ARG A 162 -18.99 -6.02 -18.78
CA ARG A 162 -18.70 -7.22 -17.98
C ARG A 162 -17.33 -7.13 -17.31
N VAL A 163 -16.32 -6.66 -18.06
CA VAL A 163 -14.96 -6.46 -17.52
C VAL A 163 -14.93 -5.34 -16.50
N ASP A 164 -15.63 -4.23 -16.74
CA ASP A 164 -15.69 -3.10 -15.81
C ASP A 164 -16.33 -3.50 -14.48
N CYS A 165 -17.46 -4.22 -14.49
CA CYS A 165 -18.10 -4.72 -13.26
C CYS A 165 -17.15 -5.61 -12.44
N LEU A 166 -16.44 -6.52 -13.10
CA LEU A 166 -15.47 -7.39 -12.44
C LEU A 166 -14.28 -6.59 -11.88
N LEU A 167 -13.75 -5.67 -12.68
CA LEU A 167 -12.61 -4.84 -12.31
C LEU A 167 -12.95 -3.94 -11.11
N ASP A 168 -14.15 -3.36 -11.07
CA ASP A 168 -14.63 -2.57 -9.94
C ASP A 168 -14.73 -3.40 -8.66
N ALA A 169 -15.25 -4.63 -8.76
CA ALA A 169 -15.29 -5.57 -7.65
C ALA A 169 -13.86 -5.89 -7.15
N ALA A 170 -12.94 -6.23 -8.06
CA ALA A 170 -11.55 -6.55 -7.71
C ALA A 170 -10.80 -5.33 -7.11
N LEU A 171 -10.98 -4.14 -7.67
CA LEU A 171 -10.38 -2.90 -7.19
C LEU A 171 -10.88 -2.49 -5.81
N SER A 172 -12.09 -2.88 -5.41
CA SER A 172 -12.61 -2.64 -4.06
C SER A 172 -11.92 -3.50 -2.99
N LEU A 173 -11.14 -4.50 -3.41
CA LEU A 173 -10.41 -5.45 -2.57
C LEU A 173 -8.89 -5.27 -2.67
N ASP A 174 -8.40 -4.22 -3.34
CA ASP A 174 -6.96 -3.98 -3.55
C ASP A 174 -6.18 -3.80 -2.24
N ASN A 175 -6.86 -3.43 -1.16
CA ASN A 175 -6.30 -3.31 0.17
C ASN A 175 -6.38 -4.61 0.99
N LEU A 176 -7.19 -5.60 0.59
CA LEU A 176 -7.40 -6.88 1.28
C LEU A 176 -6.46 -7.98 0.75
N VAL A 177 -5.16 -7.69 0.78
CA VAL A 177 -4.06 -8.59 0.43
C VAL A 177 -3.16 -8.81 1.64
N ASP A 178 -2.54 -9.98 1.78
CA ASP A 178 -1.56 -10.23 2.86
C ASP A 178 -0.29 -9.40 2.62
N PRO A 179 0.01 -8.39 3.46
CA PRO A 179 1.15 -7.52 3.26
C PRO A 179 2.49 -8.21 3.57
N PHE A 180 2.48 -9.31 4.31
CA PHE A 180 3.69 -10.07 4.68
C PHE A 180 4.00 -11.18 3.67
N GLN A 181 3.01 -11.59 2.87
CA GLN A 181 3.17 -12.70 1.92
C GLN A 181 4.34 -12.50 0.94
N PRO A 182 4.51 -11.34 0.26
CA PRO A 182 5.61 -11.17 -0.69
C PRO A 182 6.98 -11.40 -0.06
N LEU A 183 7.17 -10.89 1.16
CA LEU A 183 8.43 -11.04 1.90
C LEU A 183 8.66 -12.49 2.33
N ARG A 184 7.62 -13.18 2.82
CA ARG A 184 7.69 -14.60 3.20
C ARG A 184 8.03 -15.49 1.99
N GLU A 185 7.39 -15.25 0.86
CA GLU A 185 7.64 -15.97 -0.40
C GLU A 185 9.09 -15.74 -0.87
N HIS A 186 9.54 -14.48 -0.86
CA HIS A 186 10.92 -14.12 -1.22
C HIS A 186 11.95 -14.80 -0.30
N GLN A 187 11.74 -14.80 1.01
CA GLN A 187 12.64 -15.46 1.98
C GLN A 187 12.62 -16.98 1.85
N SER A 188 11.47 -17.59 1.55
CA SER A 188 11.33 -19.03 1.36
C SER A 188 11.92 -19.54 0.03
N GLY A 189 12.24 -18.62 -0.90
CA GLY A 189 12.68 -18.97 -2.25
C GLY A 189 11.59 -19.59 -3.14
N VAL A 190 10.34 -19.67 -2.65
CA VAL A 190 9.20 -20.17 -3.42
C VAL A 190 8.77 -19.09 -4.40
N ARG A 191 9.41 -19.09 -5.57
CA ARG A 191 8.99 -18.24 -6.69
C ARG A 191 7.75 -18.88 -7.34
N ARG A 192 6.54 -18.46 -6.95
CA ARG A 192 5.38 -18.70 -7.80
C ARG A 192 5.52 -17.79 -9.02
N THR A 193 5.92 -18.38 -10.15
CA THR A 193 5.87 -17.70 -11.44
C THR A 193 4.41 -17.34 -11.69
N LEU A 194 4.05 -16.06 -11.53
CA LEU A 194 2.75 -15.51 -11.96
C LEU A 194 2.65 -15.44 -13.50
N VAL A 195 3.70 -15.84 -14.21
CA VAL A 195 3.70 -16.03 -15.65
C VAL A 195 3.03 -17.38 -15.91
N GLY A 196 1.85 -17.35 -16.53
CA GLY A 196 1.21 -18.56 -17.05
C GLY A 196 2.20 -19.35 -17.94
N PRO A 197 2.01 -20.67 -18.08
CA PRO A 197 2.96 -21.51 -18.81
C PRO A 197 3.23 -20.93 -20.21
N SER A 198 4.50 -20.85 -20.58
CA SER A 198 4.96 -20.42 -21.89
C SER A 198 4.27 -21.24 -22.99
N LEU A 199 4.20 -20.71 -24.22
CA LEU A 199 3.67 -21.46 -25.38
C LEU A 199 4.33 -22.84 -25.54
N ALA A 200 5.61 -22.97 -25.17
CA ALA A 200 6.34 -24.24 -25.17
C ALA A 200 5.82 -25.21 -24.09
N GLU A 201 5.53 -24.72 -22.88
CA GLU A 201 4.96 -25.52 -21.78
C GLU A 201 3.50 -25.90 -22.06
N ARG A 202 2.71 -25.00 -22.67
CA ARG A 202 1.33 -25.31 -23.11
C ARG A 202 1.30 -26.35 -24.22
N ALA A 203 2.28 -26.30 -25.13
CA ALA A 203 2.46 -27.32 -26.16
C ALA A 203 2.85 -28.68 -25.56
N ALA A 204 3.77 -28.70 -24.58
CA ALA A 204 4.17 -29.91 -23.87
C ALA A 204 3.01 -30.54 -23.07
N GLN A 205 2.21 -29.71 -22.38
CA GLN A 205 1.02 -30.16 -21.63
C GLN A 205 -0.09 -30.66 -22.56
N SER A 206 -0.28 -30.03 -23.73
CA SER A 206 -1.24 -30.50 -24.74
C SER A 206 -0.81 -31.83 -25.37
N PHE A 207 0.50 -32.07 -25.53
CA PHE A 207 1.03 -33.34 -26.03
C PHE A 207 0.89 -34.48 -25.00
N ALA A 208 1.11 -34.18 -23.71
CA ALA A 208 0.89 -35.11 -22.61
C ALA A 208 -0.61 -35.42 -22.40
N ALA A 209 -1.50 -34.45 -22.62
CA ALA A 209 -2.96 -34.66 -22.53
C ALA A 209 -3.52 -35.52 -23.67
N GLN A 210 -2.84 -35.58 -24.83
CA GLN A 210 -3.25 -36.43 -25.96
C GLN A 210 -2.80 -37.90 -25.82
N THR A 211 -1.96 -38.22 -24.83
CA THR A 211 -1.40 -39.58 -24.64
C THR A 211 -2.02 -40.36 -23.48
N GLN A 212 -3.03 -39.81 -22.79
CA GLN A 212 -3.76 -40.53 -21.74
C GLN A 212 -5.25 -40.73 -22.12
N PRO A 213 -5.80 -41.95 -22.04
CA PRO A 213 -7.21 -42.19 -22.30
C PRO A 213 -8.08 -41.50 -21.24
N GLY A 214 -9.20 -40.93 -21.68
CA GLY A 214 -10.07 -40.09 -20.87
C GLY A 214 -10.65 -40.80 -19.63
N GLU A 215 -10.45 -40.17 -18.49
CA GLU A 215 -11.23 -40.39 -17.27
C GLU A 215 -12.07 -39.13 -16.98
N ASP A 216 -13.27 -39.38 -16.48
CA ASP A 216 -14.39 -38.45 -16.34
C ASP A 216 -14.04 -37.11 -15.66
N ARG A 217 -14.50 -36.02 -16.26
CA ARG A 217 -14.35 -34.63 -15.79
C ARG A 217 -15.21 -34.26 -14.57
N GLN A 218 -15.89 -35.21 -13.92
CA GLN A 218 -16.86 -34.93 -12.85
C GLN A 218 -16.41 -35.27 -11.42
N SER A 219 -15.15 -35.64 -11.18
CA SER A 219 -14.69 -36.08 -9.84
C SER A 219 -13.48 -35.33 -9.26
N ARG A 220 -13.17 -34.11 -9.74
CA ARG A 220 -12.04 -33.30 -9.21
C ARG A 220 -12.40 -32.24 -8.16
N ALA A 221 -13.56 -32.36 -7.52
CA ALA A 221 -13.89 -31.63 -6.27
C ALA A 221 -13.38 -32.38 -5.02
N ALA A 222 -12.22 -33.04 -5.11
CA ALA A 222 -11.57 -33.67 -3.97
C ALA A 222 -10.41 -32.77 -3.50
N GLY A 223 -10.72 -31.98 -2.47
CA GLY A 223 -9.84 -31.28 -1.53
C GLY A 223 -8.38 -31.05 -1.94
N LEU A 224 -8.09 -29.89 -2.51
CA LEU A 224 -6.81 -29.24 -2.25
C LEU A 224 -6.78 -28.90 -0.75
N PRO A 225 -5.76 -29.32 0.03
CA PRO A 225 -5.69 -29.06 1.46
C PRO A 225 -5.94 -27.58 1.76
N ALA A 226 -6.64 -27.28 2.86
CA ALA A 226 -6.88 -25.92 3.37
C ALA A 226 -5.58 -25.09 3.56
N ALA A 227 -4.42 -25.73 3.56
CA ALA A 227 -3.13 -25.10 3.65
C ALA A 227 -2.55 -24.75 2.25
N SER A 228 -2.72 -23.51 1.77
CA SER A 228 -1.66 -22.86 0.95
C SER A 228 -1.81 -21.35 0.70
N LEU A 229 -2.90 -20.70 1.12
CA LEU A 229 -3.04 -19.24 1.06
C LEU A 229 -3.12 -18.66 2.47
N PRO A 230 -2.48 -17.50 2.75
CA PRO A 230 -2.66 -16.82 4.02
C PRO A 230 -4.15 -16.50 4.25
N SER A 231 -4.60 -16.62 5.50
CA SER A 231 -6.00 -16.34 5.85
C SER A 231 -6.41 -14.90 5.50
N CYS A 232 -5.48 -13.95 5.51
CA CYS A 232 -5.75 -12.52 5.33
C CYS A 232 -5.69 -12.01 3.89
N ASP A 233 -5.32 -12.85 2.91
CA ASP A 233 -5.30 -12.47 1.49
C ASP A 233 -6.64 -12.80 0.84
N VAL A 234 -7.66 -11.98 1.09
CA VAL A 234 -9.03 -12.18 0.58
C VAL A 234 -9.05 -12.15 -0.94
N LEU A 235 -8.37 -11.18 -1.57
CA LEU A 235 -8.32 -11.08 -3.02
C LEU A 235 -7.63 -12.29 -3.66
N GLY A 236 -6.52 -12.75 -3.10
CA GLY A 236 -5.83 -13.96 -3.54
C GLY A 236 -6.66 -15.23 -3.32
N PHE A 237 -7.37 -15.32 -2.21
CA PHE A 237 -8.28 -16.43 -1.92
C PHE A 237 -9.39 -16.50 -2.99
N LEU A 238 -10.04 -15.38 -3.30
CA LEU A 238 -11.09 -15.33 -4.32
C LEU A 238 -10.56 -15.67 -5.72
N ALA A 239 -9.36 -15.20 -6.08
CA ALA A 239 -8.75 -15.52 -7.37
C ALA A 239 -8.51 -17.04 -7.56
N GLU A 240 -8.13 -17.74 -6.49
CA GLU A 240 -7.79 -19.16 -6.55
C GLU A 240 -8.98 -20.09 -6.24
N ARG A 241 -9.91 -19.68 -5.39
CA ARG A 241 -11.01 -20.53 -4.90
C ARG A 241 -12.41 -20.06 -5.34
N GLY A 242 -12.59 -18.81 -5.72
CA GLY A 242 -13.90 -18.28 -6.14
C GLY A 242 -14.46 -18.99 -7.38
N HIS A 243 -15.79 -18.96 -7.55
CA HIS A 243 -16.50 -19.52 -8.68
C HIS A 243 -16.40 -18.62 -9.93
N LEU A 244 -15.17 -18.45 -10.41
CA LEU A 244 -14.80 -17.54 -11.48
C LEU A 244 -14.33 -18.28 -12.74
N GLU A 245 -14.66 -17.74 -13.92
CA GLU A 245 -14.09 -18.14 -15.20
C GLU A 245 -12.58 -17.87 -15.24
N ASP A 246 -11.83 -18.57 -16.12
CA ASP A 246 -10.38 -18.45 -16.20
C ASP A 246 -9.89 -17.00 -16.44
N TRP A 247 -10.62 -16.25 -17.27
CA TRP A 247 -10.29 -14.86 -17.56
C TRP A 247 -10.64 -13.92 -16.41
N GLU A 248 -11.68 -14.22 -15.62
CA GLU A 248 -12.06 -13.44 -14.44
C GLU A 248 -10.97 -13.58 -13.36
N ARG A 249 -10.47 -14.81 -13.17
CA ARG A 249 -9.31 -15.08 -12.31
C ARG A 249 -8.07 -14.34 -12.77
N GLU A 250 -7.84 -14.24 -14.07
CA GLU A 250 -6.72 -13.48 -14.64
C GLU A 250 -6.80 -11.99 -14.26
N VAL A 251 -7.98 -11.37 -14.33
CA VAL A 251 -8.20 -9.99 -13.89
C VAL A 251 -7.87 -9.81 -12.41
N LEU A 252 -8.38 -10.68 -11.54
CA LEU A 252 -8.11 -10.61 -10.10
C LEU A 252 -6.60 -10.78 -9.81
N ARG A 253 -5.91 -11.67 -10.52
CA ARG A 253 -4.46 -11.85 -10.38
C ARG A 253 -3.66 -10.63 -10.81
N MET A 254 -4.07 -9.95 -11.89
CA MET A 254 -3.44 -8.68 -12.31
C MET A 254 -3.62 -7.59 -11.25
N VAL A 255 -4.85 -7.41 -10.74
CA VAL A 255 -5.15 -6.43 -9.68
C VAL A 255 -4.35 -6.76 -8.40
N ARG A 256 -4.31 -8.03 -8.01
CA ARG A 256 -3.54 -8.48 -6.85
C ARG A 256 -2.04 -8.23 -7.01
N ALA A 257 -1.47 -8.50 -8.19
CA ALA A 257 -0.06 -8.24 -8.45
C ALA A 257 0.29 -6.75 -8.31
N GLU A 258 -0.57 -5.87 -8.81
CA GLU A 258 -0.41 -4.42 -8.63
C GLU A 258 -0.60 -3.98 -7.17
N ALA A 259 -1.59 -4.53 -6.47
CA ALA A 259 -1.84 -4.25 -5.06
C ALA A 259 -0.64 -4.61 -4.18
N LEU A 260 -0.03 -5.78 -4.41
CA LEU A 260 1.16 -6.24 -3.69
C LEU A 260 2.38 -5.36 -3.96
N TYR A 261 2.49 -4.74 -5.14
CA TYR A 261 3.56 -3.78 -5.42
C TYR A 261 3.47 -2.52 -4.54
N PHE A 262 2.26 -2.08 -4.19
CA PHE A 262 2.03 -0.89 -3.35
C PHE A 262 2.03 -1.18 -1.84
N VAL A 263 2.09 -2.45 -1.44
CA VAL A 263 2.11 -2.83 -0.01
C VAL A 263 3.31 -2.24 0.73
N PRO A 264 4.56 -2.37 0.24
CA PRO A 264 5.72 -1.85 0.96
C PRO A 264 5.65 -0.35 1.21
N GLN A 265 5.22 0.45 0.23
CA GLN A 265 5.06 1.89 0.37
C GLN A 265 4.05 2.26 1.47
N ARG A 266 2.97 1.47 1.64
CA ARG A 266 2.02 1.65 2.73
C ARG A 266 2.58 1.25 4.10
N GLN A 267 3.38 0.20 4.15
CA GLN A 267 3.95 -0.33 5.40
C GLN A 267 5.15 0.46 5.91
N THR A 268 5.80 1.23 5.03
CA THR A 268 7.01 2.00 5.36
C THR A 268 6.82 3.49 5.07
N GLN A 269 5.59 4.01 5.10
CA GLN A 269 5.31 5.38 4.73
C GLN A 269 6.06 6.37 5.63
N VAL A 270 5.96 6.22 6.95
CA VAL A 270 6.64 7.09 7.93
C VAL A 270 8.15 7.00 7.77
N MET A 271 8.68 5.79 7.64
CA MET A 271 10.11 5.56 7.44
C MET A 271 10.64 6.11 6.13
N ASN A 272 9.91 5.92 5.03
CA ASN A 272 10.34 6.33 3.70
C ASN A 272 10.33 7.86 3.56
N GLU A 273 9.21 8.51 3.90
CA GLU A 273 9.11 9.97 3.91
C GLU A 273 10.09 10.58 4.91
N GLY A 274 10.24 9.96 6.09
CA GLY A 274 11.20 10.39 7.10
C GLY A 274 12.66 10.32 6.63
N TRP A 275 13.03 9.26 5.90
CA TRP A 275 14.40 9.06 5.41
C TRP A 275 14.73 10.08 4.32
N ALA A 276 13.82 10.26 3.35
CA ALA A 276 13.95 11.27 2.33
C ALA A 276 13.97 12.69 2.93
N SER A 277 13.12 12.95 3.93
CA SER A 277 13.13 14.23 4.67
C SER A 277 14.35 14.45 5.56
N PHE A 278 15.00 13.39 6.03
CA PHE A 278 16.23 13.50 6.78
C PHE A 278 17.40 13.89 5.87
N TRP A 279 17.53 13.21 4.73
CA TRP A 279 18.64 13.44 3.81
C TRP A 279 18.49 14.69 2.97
N HIS A 280 17.29 15.01 2.46
CA HIS A 280 17.13 16.23 1.67
C HIS A 280 17.49 17.47 2.49
N SER A 281 17.22 17.47 3.80
CA SER A 281 17.48 18.59 4.69
C SER A 281 18.98 18.77 4.86
N ARG A 282 19.73 17.67 5.00
CA ARG A 282 21.19 17.67 5.11
C ARG A 282 21.89 18.03 3.81
N ILE A 283 21.47 17.45 2.69
CA ILE A 283 22.09 17.71 1.39
C ILE A 283 21.88 19.18 1.01
N LEU A 284 20.67 19.70 1.21
CA LEU A 284 20.34 21.09 0.88
C LEU A 284 21.09 22.09 1.77
N THR A 285 21.05 21.88 3.10
CA THR A 285 21.76 22.76 4.06
C THR A 285 23.28 22.57 4.06
N GLY A 286 23.77 21.45 3.52
CA GLY A 286 25.19 21.10 3.38
C GLY A 286 25.92 21.80 2.23
N GLY A 287 25.29 22.80 1.60
CA GLY A 287 25.94 23.68 0.62
C GLY A 287 25.30 23.73 -0.76
N ILE A 288 24.17 23.06 -1.00
CA ILE A 288 23.40 23.17 -2.26
C ILE A 288 22.52 24.42 -2.28
N LEU A 289 22.00 24.84 -1.12
CA LEU A 289 21.20 26.06 -1.00
C LEU A 289 22.08 27.31 -1.00
N ASN A 290 21.65 28.31 -1.76
CA ASN A 290 22.15 29.68 -1.64
C ASN A 290 21.53 30.34 -0.41
N ALA A 291 22.19 31.35 0.15
CA ALA A 291 21.68 32.11 1.30
C ALA A 291 20.29 32.72 1.07
N SER A 292 19.96 33.08 -0.16
CA SER A 292 18.64 33.59 -0.55
C SER A 292 17.54 32.53 -0.57
N GLU A 293 17.89 31.25 -0.72
CA GLU A 293 16.94 30.13 -0.84
C GLU A 293 16.59 29.51 0.52
N VAL A 294 17.30 29.87 1.59
CA VAL A 294 17.15 29.24 2.92
C VAL A 294 15.76 29.49 3.51
N ILE A 295 15.21 30.70 3.35
CA ILE A 295 13.89 31.04 3.86
C ILE A 295 12.82 30.29 3.07
N ASP A 296 12.91 30.32 1.73
CA ASP A 296 11.99 29.60 0.86
C ASP A 296 12.01 28.08 1.15
N PHE A 297 13.19 27.52 1.39
CA PHE A 297 13.34 26.13 1.82
C PHE A 297 12.66 25.86 3.16
N ALA A 298 12.88 26.72 4.16
CA ALA A 298 12.29 26.57 5.48
C ALA A 298 10.75 26.61 5.42
N ASP A 299 10.19 27.54 4.65
CA ASP A 299 8.73 27.66 4.46
C ASP A 299 8.16 26.42 3.75
N CYS A 300 8.81 25.96 2.68
CA CYS A 300 8.38 24.76 1.96
C CYS A 300 8.46 23.49 2.83
N HIS A 301 9.58 23.29 3.53
CA HIS A 301 9.78 22.15 4.42
C HIS A 301 8.84 22.16 5.63
N ALA A 302 8.61 23.34 6.22
CA ALA A 302 7.64 23.51 7.31
C ALA A 302 6.20 23.23 6.84
N GLY A 303 5.85 23.65 5.62
CA GLY A 303 4.56 23.36 5.01
C GLY A 303 4.31 21.85 4.86
N ALA A 304 5.31 21.10 4.35
CA ALA A 304 5.21 19.65 4.19
C ALA A 304 5.15 18.90 5.53
N THR A 305 5.84 19.40 6.55
CA THR A 305 5.90 18.78 7.89
C THR A 305 4.84 19.32 8.86
N ALA A 306 3.96 20.22 8.42
CA ALA A 306 2.89 20.77 9.24
C ALA A 306 1.91 19.67 9.65
N SER A 307 1.56 19.60 10.94
CA SER A 307 0.61 18.62 11.47
C SER A 307 -0.67 19.31 11.92
N GLN A 308 -1.83 18.74 11.58
CA GLN A 308 -3.12 19.19 12.13
C GLN A 308 -3.34 18.58 13.52
N PRO A 309 -4.00 19.28 14.46
CA PRO A 309 -4.32 18.71 15.77
C PRO A 309 -5.07 17.37 15.64
N GLY A 310 -4.59 16.34 16.33
CA GLY A 310 -5.17 15.00 16.31
C GLY A 310 -4.82 14.11 15.10
N ARG A 311 -3.98 14.59 14.16
CA ARG A 311 -3.47 13.77 13.05
C ARG A 311 -1.95 13.70 13.07
N VAL A 312 -1.42 12.49 12.94
CA VAL A 312 0.02 12.26 12.77
C VAL A 312 0.39 12.55 11.32
N ASN A 313 1.34 13.46 11.09
CA ASN A 313 1.94 13.67 9.76
C ASN A 313 3.15 12.73 9.60
N PRO A 314 3.16 11.81 8.61
CA PRO A 314 4.27 10.89 8.37
C PRO A 314 5.63 11.58 8.19
N TYR A 315 5.67 12.71 7.47
CA TYR A 315 6.90 13.49 7.24
C TYR A 315 7.49 13.97 8.56
N LYS A 316 6.65 14.55 9.41
CA LYS A 316 7.07 15.12 10.69
C LYS A 316 7.52 14.03 11.66
N LEU A 317 6.75 12.96 11.76
CA LEU A 317 7.09 11.86 12.65
C LEU A 317 8.39 11.18 12.19
N GLY A 318 8.48 10.83 10.91
CA GLY A 318 9.61 10.12 10.34
C GLY A 318 10.94 10.86 10.50
N ILE A 319 10.99 12.16 10.15
CA ILE A 319 12.23 12.94 10.27
C ILE A 319 12.68 13.08 11.74
N GLU A 320 11.75 13.27 12.67
CA GLU A 320 12.08 13.40 14.09
C GLU A 320 12.52 12.07 14.69
N LEU A 321 11.96 10.94 14.25
CA LEU A 321 12.43 9.61 14.62
C LEU A 321 13.87 9.38 14.17
N TYR A 322 14.24 9.67 12.92
CA TYR A 322 15.64 9.54 12.48
C TYR A 322 16.58 10.50 13.22
N ARG A 323 16.16 11.75 13.47
CA ARG A 323 16.94 12.71 14.28
C ARG A 323 17.13 12.24 15.72
N HIS A 324 16.13 11.58 16.30
CA HIS A 324 16.23 11.01 17.64
C HIS A 324 17.13 9.77 17.63
N ALA A 325 16.91 8.84 16.70
CA ALA A 325 17.75 7.65 16.51
C ALA A 325 19.24 8.00 16.36
N GLU A 326 19.55 9.06 15.60
CA GLU A 326 20.93 9.53 15.48
C GLU A 326 21.49 10.06 16.81
N ARG A 327 20.68 10.80 17.56
CA ARG A 327 21.08 11.40 18.84
C ARG A 327 21.40 10.35 19.90
N VAL A 328 20.62 9.28 19.93
CA VAL A 328 20.84 8.15 20.84
C VAL A 328 21.91 7.17 20.32
N GLY A 329 22.49 7.44 19.14
CA GLY A 329 23.60 6.67 18.58
C GLY A 329 23.20 5.36 17.90
N LEU A 330 21.95 5.23 17.42
CA LEU A 330 21.51 4.07 16.66
C LEU A 330 22.06 4.10 15.22
N ASP A 331 22.28 2.93 14.65
CA ASP A 331 22.69 2.77 13.26
C ASP A 331 21.50 3.01 12.31
N LEU A 332 21.46 4.20 11.73
CA LEU A 332 20.38 4.64 10.85
C LEU A 332 20.25 3.77 9.58
N PHE A 333 21.37 3.34 9.00
CA PHE A 333 21.37 2.54 7.77
C PHE A 333 20.84 1.13 8.04
N ARG A 334 21.14 0.58 9.22
CA ARG A 334 20.57 -0.70 9.67
C ARG A 334 19.07 -0.57 9.96
N LEU A 335 18.63 0.50 10.63
CA LEU A 335 17.21 0.77 10.88
C LEU A 335 16.43 0.80 9.56
N ARG A 336 16.89 1.64 8.62
CA ARG A 336 16.37 1.75 7.25
C ARG A 336 16.25 0.40 6.55
N ALA A 337 17.28 -0.45 6.64
CA ALA A 337 17.32 -1.70 5.89
C ALA A 337 16.33 -2.76 6.41
N THR A 338 16.01 -2.76 7.71
CA THR A 338 15.37 -3.92 8.37
C THR A 338 13.97 -3.67 8.90
N HIS A 339 13.58 -2.42 9.13
CA HIS A 339 12.30 -2.11 9.79
C HIS A 339 11.22 -1.70 8.78
N ASN A 340 9.96 -1.81 9.23
CA ASN A 340 8.79 -1.10 8.71
C ASN A 340 8.34 -0.06 9.73
N ASP A 341 7.28 0.71 9.44
CA ASP A 341 6.82 1.80 10.32
C ASP A 341 6.54 1.34 11.75
N VAL A 342 5.83 0.23 11.91
CA VAL A 342 5.48 -0.34 13.23
C VAL A 342 6.74 -0.71 14.02
N SER A 343 7.64 -1.50 13.42
CA SER A 343 8.87 -1.93 14.12
C SER A 343 9.86 -0.78 14.33
N PHE A 344 9.88 0.23 13.45
CA PHE A 344 10.73 1.41 13.60
C PHE A 344 10.27 2.30 14.74
N ILE A 345 8.97 2.57 14.84
CA ILE A 345 8.37 3.26 15.98
C ILE A 345 8.63 2.48 17.26
N ASP A 346 8.49 1.15 17.21
CA ASP A 346 8.77 0.31 18.38
C ASP A 346 10.24 0.41 18.83
N ALA A 347 11.17 0.43 17.89
CA ALA A 347 12.60 0.49 18.19
C ALA A 347 13.09 1.88 18.67
N VAL A 348 12.47 2.97 18.19
CA VAL A 348 13.00 4.34 18.36
C VAL A 348 12.21 5.18 19.35
N VAL A 349 10.90 4.94 19.53
CA VAL A 349 10.11 5.72 20.48
C VAL A 349 10.39 5.28 21.91
N ASP A 350 10.98 6.20 22.67
CA ASP A 350 11.24 6.09 24.10
C ASP A 350 10.62 7.27 24.88
N GLU A 351 10.89 7.30 26.19
CA GLU A 351 10.40 8.34 27.09
C GLU A 351 10.93 9.74 26.70
N GLU A 352 12.22 9.85 26.35
CA GLU A 352 12.82 11.13 25.94
C GLU A 352 12.16 11.66 24.66
N PHE A 353 11.88 10.77 23.70
CA PHE A 353 11.21 11.14 22.46
C PHE A 353 9.81 11.68 22.73
N ALA A 354 9.02 10.97 23.55
CA ALA A 354 7.64 11.36 23.86
C ALA A 354 7.58 12.70 24.61
N GLU A 355 8.45 12.91 25.60
CA GLU A 355 8.54 14.16 26.36
C GLU A 355 8.95 15.34 25.48
N ARG A 356 10.00 15.17 24.66
CA ARG A 356 10.52 16.25 23.79
C ARG A 356 9.46 16.75 22.80
N HIS A 357 8.63 15.85 22.29
CA HIS A 357 7.62 16.18 21.29
C HIS A 357 6.24 16.48 21.89
N GLY A 358 6.12 16.45 23.22
CA GLY A 358 4.87 16.71 23.93
C GLY A 358 3.76 15.74 23.50
N MET A 359 4.11 14.47 23.31
CA MET A 359 3.13 13.45 22.95
C MET A 359 2.32 13.05 24.18
N PHE A 360 0.99 13.11 24.05
CA PHE A 360 0.04 12.79 25.12
C PHE A 360 -1.07 11.90 24.57
N VAL A 361 -1.64 11.04 25.41
CA VAL A 361 -2.84 10.28 25.06
C VAL A 361 -4.03 11.22 25.18
N TYR A 362 -4.78 11.38 24.10
CA TYR A 362 -6.02 12.15 24.08
C TYR A 362 -7.21 11.19 24.15
N GLU A 363 -8.09 11.38 25.14
CA GLU A 363 -9.39 10.72 25.17
C GLU A 363 -10.49 11.74 24.92
N THR A 364 -11.53 11.32 24.23
CA THR A 364 -12.72 12.13 24.05
C THR A 364 -13.54 12.09 25.32
N ASN A 365 -13.67 13.23 26.00
CA ASN A 365 -14.51 13.32 27.18
C ASN A 365 -15.99 13.10 26.79
N PRO A 366 -16.66 12.06 27.31
CA PRO A 366 -18.00 11.69 26.88
C PRO A 366 -19.08 12.73 27.24
N ARG A 367 -18.79 13.69 28.13
CA ARG A 367 -19.71 14.78 28.50
C ARG A 367 -19.59 16.02 27.62
N THR A 368 -18.38 16.33 27.15
CA THR A 368 -18.10 17.58 26.42
C THR A 368 -17.83 17.36 24.94
N GLY A 369 -17.57 16.10 24.54
CA GLY A 369 -17.15 15.73 23.18
C GLY A 369 -15.78 16.29 22.80
N ARG A 370 -15.03 16.87 23.75
CA ARG A 370 -13.70 17.45 23.52
C ARG A 370 -12.62 16.43 23.83
N GLN A 371 -11.54 16.48 23.06
CA GLN A 371 -10.33 15.72 23.37
C GLN A 371 -9.61 16.35 24.55
N GLU A 372 -9.43 15.57 25.61
CA GLU A 372 -8.72 15.95 26.83
C GLU A 372 -7.52 15.03 27.00
N ILE A 373 -6.44 15.56 27.59
CA ILE A 373 -5.23 14.78 27.89
C ILE A 373 -5.60 13.77 28.98
N ALA A 374 -5.63 12.50 28.62
CA ALA A 374 -5.99 11.40 29.51
C ALA A 374 -4.78 10.84 30.24
N ASP A 375 -3.64 10.73 29.55
CA ASP A 375 -2.44 10.11 30.08
C ASP A 375 -1.16 10.72 29.50
N ARG A 376 -0.09 10.66 30.29
CA ARG A 376 1.26 11.08 29.91
C ARG A 376 2.25 9.91 29.86
N ASP A 377 1.80 8.68 30.16
CA ASP A 377 2.65 7.49 30.03
C ASP A 377 3.02 7.26 28.56
N TRP A 378 4.32 7.38 28.26
CA TRP A 378 4.87 7.20 26.92
C TRP A 378 4.59 5.80 26.34
N ARG A 379 4.44 4.78 27.19
CA ARG A 379 4.11 3.42 26.73
C ARG A 379 2.73 3.36 26.11
N ARG A 380 1.75 4.02 26.72
CA ARG A 380 0.38 4.10 26.18
C ARG A 380 0.32 4.92 24.90
N VAL A 381 1.08 6.02 24.84
CA VAL A 381 1.24 6.80 23.59
C VAL A 381 1.80 5.92 22.48
N LYS A 382 2.83 5.14 22.78
CA LYS A 382 3.46 4.23 21.85
C LYS A 382 2.50 3.13 21.39
N ASP A 383 1.79 2.48 22.30
CA ASP A 383 0.81 1.45 21.97
C ASP A 383 -0.31 2.00 21.07
N GLN A 384 -0.78 3.22 21.33
CA GLN A 384 -1.75 3.90 20.48
C GLN A 384 -1.19 4.16 19.08
N LEU A 385 0.03 4.70 18.96
CA LEU A 385 0.68 4.94 17.68
C LEU A 385 0.90 3.63 16.89
N LEU A 386 1.31 2.55 17.57
CA LEU A 386 1.51 1.24 16.95
C LEU A 386 0.19 0.63 16.48
N GLY A 387 -0.87 0.72 17.29
CA GLY A 387 -2.23 0.31 16.90
C GLY A 387 -2.75 1.12 15.72
N ASP A 388 -2.43 2.41 15.68
CA ASP A 388 -2.88 3.29 14.62
C ASP A 388 -2.22 2.99 13.26
N MET A 389 -1.00 2.46 13.27
CA MET A 389 -0.21 2.14 12.08
C MET A 389 -0.16 0.63 11.78
N ALA A 390 -0.78 -0.19 12.62
CA ALA A 390 -0.92 -1.61 12.39
C ALA A 390 -1.56 -1.85 11.01
N TRP A 391 -1.00 -2.81 10.26
CA TRP A 391 -1.47 -3.17 8.91
C TRP A 391 -1.48 -2.02 7.89
N GLY A 392 -0.65 -1.00 8.06
CA GLY A 392 -0.59 0.16 7.16
C GLY A 392 -1.91 0.95 7.15
N GLY A 393 -2.67 0.90 8.25
CA GLY A 393 -3.96 1.57 8.40
C GLY A 393 -5.13 0.84 7.73
N VAL A 394 -4.94 -0.38 7.26
CA VAL A 394 -6.00 -1.21 6.63
C VAL A 394 -6.58 -2.19 7.67
N PRO A 395 -7.90 -2.44 7.69
CA PRO A 395 -8.48 -3.45 8.55
C PRO A 395 -7.97 -4.85 8.20
N GLN A 396 -7.68 -5.66 9.22
CA GLN A 396 -7.27 -7.04 9.04
C GLN A 396 -8.50 -7.94 8.93
N ILE A 397 -8.78 -8.43 7.72
CA ILE A 397 -9.88 -9.36 7.43
C ILE A 397 -9.30 -10.74 7.14
N ASP A 398 -9.70 -11.76 7.89
CA ASP A 398 -9.35 -13.15 7.63
C ASP A 398 -10.50 -13.91 6.98
N VAL A 399 -10.17 -14.74 6.01
CA VAL A 399 -10.96 -15.87 5.55
C VAL A 399 -10.86 -16.99 6.59
N ILE A 400 -11.99 -17.42 7.14
CA ILE A 400 -12.06 -18.49 8.12
C ILE A 400 -12.17 -19.83 7.39
N GLU A 401 -13.36 -20.15 6.88
CA GLU A 401 -13.69 -21.39 6.17
C GLU A 401 -14.89 -21.14 5.24
N GLU A 402 -15.11 -22.06 4.31
CA GLU A 402 -16.37 -22.21 3.60
C GLU A 402 -17.30 -23.02 4.51
N ASP A 403 -18.47 -22.47 4.86
CA ASP A 403 -19.46 -23.23 5.62
C ASP A 403 -20.01 -24.38 4.77
N GLY A 404 -20.52 -25.44 5.39
CA GLY A 404 -21.08 -26.61 4.68
C GLY A 404 -22.22 -26.28 3.71
N ASP A 405 -22.79 -25.07 3.82
CA ASP A 405 -23.84 -24.52 2.95
C ASP A 405 -23.31 -23.68 1.78
N GLY A 406 -21.98 -23.58 1.58
CA GLY A 406 -21.34 -22.83 0.49
C GLY A 406 -21.15 -21.32 0.76
N ALA A 407 -21.34 -20.88 2.00
CA ALA A 407 -21.16 -19.49 2.41
C ALA A 407 -19.70 -19.18 2.78
N LEU A 408 -19.17 -18.06 2.28
CA LEU A 408 -17.82 -17.60 2.63
C LEU A 408 -17.82 -16.88 3.99
N GLN A 409 -17.09 -17.41 4.98
CA GLN A 409 -16.96 -16.79 6.30
C GLN A 409 -15.70 -15.93 6.38
N LEU A 410 -15.91 -14.64 6.68
CA LEU A 410 -14.87 -13.66 6.94
C LEU A 410 -14.93 -13.17 8.39
N ARG A 411 -13.78 -12.77 8.91
CA ARG A 411 -13.63 -12.21 10.26
C ARG A 411 -12.78 -10.97 10.24
N HIS A 412 -13.28 -9.91 10.82
CA HIS A 412 -12.47 -8.74 11.14
C HIS A 412 -11.73 -8.98 12.47
N ARG A 413 -10.40 -8.89 12.45
CA ARG A 413 -9.62 -8.78 13.70
C ARG A 413 -9.71 -7.35 14.19
N HIS A 414 -10.53 -7.14 15.21
CA HIS A 414 -10.69 -5.82 15.81
C HIS A 414 -9.44 -5.43 16.60
N LEU A 415 -8.71 -4.45 16.07
CA LEU A 415 -7.50 -3.87 16.67
C LEU A 415 -7.78 -2.50 17.33
N GLY A 416 -8.99 -2.35 17.91
CA GLY A 416 -9.42 -1.08 18.53
C GLY A 416 -10.05 -0.08 17.55
N ARG A 417 -10.34 -0.49 16.32
CA ARG A 417 -10.94 0.35 15.29
C ARG A 417 -12.17 -0.32 14.68
N ASP A 418 -13.30 0.37 14.75
CA ASP A 418 -14.54 -0.07 14.13
C ASP A 418 -14.50 0.08 12.60
N LEU A 419 -15.19 -0.83 11.90
CA LEU A 419 -15.40 -0.70 10.45
C LEU A 419 -16.51 0.31 10.17
N GLN A 420 -16.39 1.05 9.06
CA GLN A 420 -17.53 1.78 8.52
C GLN A 420 -18.51 0.77 7.89
N LEU A 421 -19.59 0.44 8.60
CA LEU A 421 -20.49 -0.66 8.25
C LEU A 421 -21.08 -0.55 6.84
N GLU A 422 -21.40 0.65 6.37
CA GLU A 422 -21.92 0.87 5.00
C GLU A 422 -20.88 0.52 3.92
N GLN A 423 -19.62 0.94 4.12
CA GLN A 423 -18.53 0.61 3.21
C GLN A 423 -18.18 -0.88 3.29
N ALA A 424 -18.11 -1.44 4.50
CA ALA A 424 -17.86 -2.86 4.71
C ALA A 424 -18.93 -3.72 4.04
N GLY A 425 -20.20 -3.31 4.14
CA GLY A 425 -21.32 -3.93 3.44
C GLY A 425 -21.18 -3.89 1.92
N SER A 426 -20.82 -2.74 1.36
CA SER A 426 -20.59 -2.58 -0.09
C SER A 426 -19.44 -3.46 -0.58
N THR A 427 -18.33 -3.51 0.15
CA THR A 427 -17.20 -4.39 -0.16
C THR A 427 -17.60 -5.86 -0.05
N LEU A 428 -18.39 -6.24 0.95
CA LEU A 428 -18.86 -7.62 1.13
C LEU A 428 -19.78 -8.08 -0.01
N ALA A 429 -20.59 -7.18 -0.58
CA ALA A 429 -21.38 -7.48 -1.77
C ALA A 429 -20.51 -7.82 -3.00
N HIS A 430 -19.40 -7.12 -3.20
CA HIS A 430 -18.43 -7.48 -4.23
C HIS A 430 -17.76 -8.83 -3.94
N ILE A 431 -17.44 -9.12 -2.68
CA ILE A 431 -16.89 -10.42 -2.28
C ILE A 431 -17.89 -11.55 -2.58
N SER A 432 -19.17 -11.39 -2.20
CA SER A 432 -20.23 -12.37 -2.49
C SER A 432 -20.36 -12.60 -4.00
N THR A 433 -20.31 -11.54 -4.80
CA THR A 433 -20.33 -11.61 -6.27
C THR A 433 -19.16 -12.42 -6.82
N LEU A 434 -17.94 -12.17 -6.34
CA LEU A 434 -16.72 -12.87 -6.79
C LEU A 434 -16.64 -14.31 -6.26
N TRP A 435 -17.23 -14.58 -5.11
CA TRP A 435 -17.32 -15.91 -4.53
C TRP A 435 -18.33 -16.79 -5.30
N GLY A 436 -19.43 -16.19 -5.76
CA GLY A 436 -20.54 -16.90 -6.40
C GLY A 436 -21.53 -17.50 -5.39
N GLY A 437 -21.63 -16.91 -4.20
CA GLY A 437 -22.48 -17.36 -3.09
C GLY A 437 -22.54 -16.34 -1.96
N PRO A 438 -23.29 -16.62 -0.87
CA PRO A 438 -23.40 -15.72 0.26
C PRO A 438 -22.04 -15.52 0.96
N ALA A 439 -21.78 -14.29 1.43
CA ALA A 439 -20.58 -13.94 2.18
C ALA A 439 -20.96 -13.28 3.51
N HIS A 440 -20.35 -13.75 4.60
CA HIS A 440 -20.61 -13.28 5.95
C HIS A 440 -19.35 -12.66 6.53
N LEU A 441 -19.47 -11.50 7.17
CA LEU A 441 -18.38 -10.84 7.89
C LEU A 441 -18.77 -10.68 9.36
N LEU A 442 -17.98 -11.29 10.24
CA LEU A 442 -18.06 -11.05 11.69
C LEU A 442 -17.16 -9.87 12.08
N THR A 443 -17.72 -8.86 12.73
CA THR A 443 -17.01 -7.68 13.25
C THR A 443 -17.58 -7.24 14.59
N GLU A 444 -16.96 -6.24 15.19
CA GLU A 444 -17.45 -5.52 16.37
C GLU A 444 -17.63 -4.03 16.01
N GLU A 445 -18.63 -3.38 16.61
CA GLU A 445 -18.83 -1.93 16.59
C GLU A 445 -19.22 -1.47 18.00
N GLY A 446 -18.49 -0.53 18.57
CA GLY A 446 -18.80 0.00 19.90
C GLY A 446 -18.82 -1.03 21.04
N GLY A 447 -18.10 -2.14 20.91
CA GLY A 447 -18.10 -3.24 21.89
C GLY A 447 -19.17 -4.32 21.67
N GLU A 448 -20.03 -4.17 20.64
CA GLU A 448 -21.09 -5.12 20.32
C GLU A 448 -20.77 -5.92 19.04
N GLY A 449 -21.01 -7.23 19.09
CA GLY A 449 -20.82 -8.10 17.94
C GLY A 449 -21.82 -7.79 16.82
N ARG A 450 -21.30 -7.61 15.59
CA ARG A 450 -22.06 -7.36 14.37
C ARG A 450 -21.73 -8.43 13.34
N ARG A 451 -22.76 -8.97 12.68
CA ARG A 451 -22.61 -9.85 11.51
C ARG A 451 -23.19 -9.15 10.28
N ILE A 452 -22.35 -8.91 9.30
CA ILE A 452 -22.76 -8.40 7.98
C ILE A 452 -22.93 -9.59 7.06
N ILE A 453 -24.07 -9.68 6.38
CA ILE A 453 -24.41 -10.73 5.43
C ILE A 453 -24.63 -10.05 4.08
N ALA A 454 -23.97 -10.54 3.03
CA ALA A 454 -24.22 -10.16 1.65
C ALA A 454 -24.61 -11.39 0.83
N ASP A 455 -25.74 -11.30 0.15
CA ASP A 455 -26.29 -12.35 -0.72
C ASP A 455 -27.14 -11.71 -1.85
N GLU A 456 -27.89 -12.53 -2.60
CA GLU A 456 -28.75 -12.06 -3.70
C GLU A 456 -29.87 -11.10 -3.25
N GLU A 457 -30.29 -11.15 -1.98
CA GLU A 457 -31.32 -10.27 -1.42
C GLU A 457 -30.75 -8.90 -1.01
N GLY A 458 -29.42 -8.77 -0.96
CA GLY A 458 -28.70 -7.55 -0.66
C GLY A 458 -27.81 -7.67 0.59
N VAL A 459 -27.53 -6.52 1.21
CA VAL A 459 -26.67 -6.44 2.40
C VAL A 459 -27.50 -6.21 3.65
N ARG A 460 -27.26 -7.04 4.68
CA ARG A 460 -27.94 -6.96 5.99
C ARG A 460 -26.92 -6.93 7.11
N VAL A 461 -27.17 -6.09 8.11
CA VAL A 461 -26.36 -6.04 9.35
C VAL A 461 -27.21 -6.55 10.49
N LEU A 462 -26.73 -7.58 11.19
CA LEU A 462 -27.39 -8.22 12.31
C LEU A 462 -26.55 -8.07 13.58
N GLU A 463 -27.22 -7.95 14.72
CA GLU A 463 -26.57 -8.10 16.03
C GLU A 463 -26.27 -9.57 16.30
N THR A 464 -25.11 -9.83 16.88
CA THR A 464 -24.69 -11.19 17.25
C THR A 464 -24.02 -11.20 18.61
N ALA A 465 -24.26 -12.28 19.36
CA ALA A 465 -23.57 -12.54 20.62
C ALA A 465 -22.14 -13.07 20.41
N GLU A 466 -21.78 -13.44 19.19
CA GLU A 466 -20.41 -13.82 18.82
C GLU A 466 -19.54 -12.57 18.76
N ALA A 467 -18.76 -12.32 19.81
CA ALA A 467 -17.68 -11.34 19.74
C ALA A 467 -16.54 -11.92 18.89
N PRO A 468 -15.97 -11.15 17.93
CA PRO A 468 -14.71 -11.55 17.32
C PRO A 468 -13.64 -11.60 18.43
N PRO A 469 -12.73 -12.60 18.46
CA PRO A 469 -11.66 -12.61 19.43
C PRO A 469 -10.81 -11.34 19.28
N SER A 470 -10.85 -10.48 20.30
CA SER A 470 -9.99 -9.30 20.39
C SER A 470 -8.54 -9.75 20.46
N ALA A 471 -7.68 -9.21 19.57
CA ALA A 471 -6.25 -9.50 19.61
C ALA A 471 -5.52 -8.86 20.81
N LEU A 472 -6.20 -8.03 21.61
CA LEU A 472 -5.62 -7.24 22.69
C LEU A 472 -5.70 -7.90 24.07
N ARG A 473 -5.96 -9.21 24.15
CA ARG A 473 -5.69 -9.96 25.39
C ARG A 473 -4.61 -11.00 25.10
N PRO A 474 -3.42 -10.91 25.73
CA PRO A 474 -2.60 -12.10 25.88
C PRO A 474 -3.46 -13.09 26.67
N ASP A 475 -3.66 -14.28 26.13
CA ASP A 475 -4.31 -15.38 26.83
C ASP A 475 -3.63 -15.56 28.18
N ALA A 476 -4.32 -15.17 29.26
CA ALA A 476 -3.85 -15.30 30.62
C ALA A 476 -4.06 -16.71 31.19
N ASP A 477 -4.35 -17.71 30.34
CA ASP A 477 -4.79 -19.04 30.74
C ASP A 477 -3.90 -20.18 30.21
N ASP A 478 -2.57 -19.96 30.13
CA ASP A 478 -1.62 -21.05 29.82
C ASP A 478 -0.40 -21.14 30.77
N ASP A 479 -0.50 -20.63 32.01
CA ASP A 479 0.55 -20.79 33.05
C ASP A 479 0.26 -21.93 34.06
N ASP A 480 -0.83 -22.69 33.90
CA ASP A 480 -1.17 -23.79 34.82
C ASP A 480 -0.63 -25.17 34.37
N GLY A 481 -0.11 -25.27 33.15
CA GLY A 481 0.55 -26.48 32.63
C GLY A 481 2.01 -26.65 33.07
N ALA A 482 2.72 -25.55 33.36
CA ALA A 482 4.17 -25.58 33.60
C ALA A 482 4.57 -25.84 35.06
N LYS A 483 3.64 -25.78 36.03
CA LYS A 483 3.94 -25.96 37.47
C LYS A 483 3.80 -27.40 37.98
N ARG A 484 3.43 -28.37 37.14
CA ARG A 484 3.32 -29.80 37.53
C ARG A 484 4.55 -30.67 37.25
N GLN A 485 5.61 -30.15 36.63
CA GLN A 485 6.83 -30.93 36.33
C GLN A 485 8.04 -30.60 37.22
N GLN A 486 7.87 -29.82 38.29
CA GLN A 486 8.93 -29.57 39.31
C GLN A 486 8.64 -30.19 40.69
N ARG A 487 7.69 -31.12 40.78
CA ARG A 487 7.52 -32.00 41.96
C ARG A 487 7.25 -33.43 41.52
N ALA A 488 8.30 -34.12 41.08
CA ALA A 488 8.40 -35.58 41.08
C ALA A 488 9.88 -35.96 41.23
#